data_AF-A0A4U0HAF2-F1
#
_entry.id   AF-A0A4U0HAF2-F1
#
_cell.length_a   1.000
_cell.length_b   1.000
_cell.length_c   1.000
_cell.angle_alpha   90.00
_cell.angle_beta   90.00
_cell.angle_gamma   90.00
#
_symmetry.space_group_name_H-M   'P 1'
#
loop_
_entity.id
_entity.type
_entity.pdbx_description
1 polymer ?
#
loop_
_entity_poly.entity_id
_entity_poly.type
_entity_poly.pdbx_seq_one_letter_code
_entity_poly.pdbx_strand_id
1 'polypeptide(L)'
;MTVGGRIFAAIAVLFWAILPGFGLIDLSTMFVEDSYYAEVAALETSWGVLTTFAVALPFGWAACRPRGIWPVLALLWLTTAALLLGALLGFSFGPVVMAAVLGVMSLGLLWSARRAGSRFQRPRLSVDWPLLVLAVLALPFWAAYAWYALEVSRTTGSQPEYWTMGIDHWPVQGALGIVLAGTCLLHALWPQARSLLRTVLSFSYVSLGISWLLGPDTGGSVDNTWLAIAAVLWGVLTALRSPALPSEPGAASEPGADSLRVRKFAPGPDSHRGLKLHRRPTYGAGSESAPRTHLRSSRIKKAVPLLKKPVPPAGRDVRKEGPPSCSVLRQRTLA
;
A
#
# COMPACT_ATOMS: atom_id res chain seq x y z
N MET A 1 9.91 -13.11 -9.02
CA MET A 1 10.84 -11.97 -8.83
C MET A 1 12.25 -12.49 -8.58
N THR A 2 13.26 -11.74 -9.00
CA THR A 2 14.67 -12.07 -8.70
C THR A 2 14.98 -11.77 -7.23
N VAL A 3 16.07 -12.32 -6.68
CA VAL A 3 16.54 -11.98 -5.33
C VAL A 3 16.78 -10.47 -5.20
N GLY A 4 17.44 -9.86 -6.18
CA GLY A 4 17.66 -8.42 -6.22
C GLY A 4 16.36 -7.61 -6.19
N GLY A 5 15.30 -8.08 -6.87
CA GLY A 5 13.99 -7.42 -6.80
C GLY A 5 13.34 -7.48 -5.42
N ARG A 6 13.53 -8.57 -4.68
CA ARG A 6 13.01 -8.71 -3.31
C ARG A 6 13.74 -7.77 -2.36
N ILE A 7 15.06 -7.67 -2.48
CA ILE A 7 15.87 -6.73 -1.70
C ILE A 7 15.46 -5.29 -2.02
N PHE A 8 15.31 -4.96 -3.31
CA PHE A 8 14.81 -3.66 -3.74
C PHE A 8 13.45 -3.33 -3.13
N ALA A 9 12.50 -4.28 -3.15
CA ALA A 9 11.19 -4.09 -2.54
C ALA A 9 11.28 -3.90 -1.01
N ALA A 10 12.17 -4.61 -0.32
CA ALA A 10 12.40 -4.39 1.12
C ALA A 10 12.97 -3.01 1.43
N ILE A 11 13.91 -2.51 0.60
CA ILE A 11 14.42 -1.14 0.71
C ILE A 11 13.31 -0.13 0.46
N ALA A 12 12.43 -0.40 -0.52
CA ALA A 12 11.27 0.45 -0.80
C ALA A 12 10.32 0.54 0.41
N VAL A 13 10.14 -0.55 1.17
CA VAL A 13 9.37 -0.50 2.44
C VAL A 13 9.99 0.53 3.39
N LEU A 14 11.30 0.47 3.62
CA LEU A 14 11.98 1.38 4.53
C LEU A 14 11.92 2.84 4.05
N PHE A 15 12.06 3.04 2.73
CA PHE A 15 11.97 4.35 2.09
C PHE A 15 10.61 5.01 2.36
N TRP A 16 9.51 4.28 2.13
CA TRP A 16 8.15 4.82 2.22
C TRP A 16 7.61 4.84 3.65
N ALA A 17 7.95 3.84 4.47
CA ALA A 17 7.46 3.73 5.85
C ALA A 17 8.23 4.61 6.85
N ILE A 18 9.49 4.98 6.56
CA ILE A 18 10.34 5.72 7.52
C ILE A 18 10.84 7.02 6.90
N LEU A 19 11.89 6.97 6.07
CA LEU A 19 12.48 8.16 5.47
C LEU A 19 12.86 7.86 4.02
N PRO A 20 12.50 8.75 3.07
CA PRO A 20 11.88 10.06 3.24
C PRO A 20 10.35 10.05 3.20
N GLY A 21 9.70 8.88 3.21
CA GLY A 21 8.24 8.79 3.08
C GLY A 21 7.45 9.15 4.33
N PHE A 22 8.07 9.15 5.52
CA PHE A 22 7.46 9.50 6.82
C PHE A 22 6.25 8.66 7.23
N GLY A 23 5.92 7.56 6.55
CA GLY A 23 4.63 6.89 6.74
C GLY A 23 4.28 6.47 8.16
N LEU A 24 5.19 5.79 8.87
CA LEU A 24 4.98 5.38 10.26
C LEU A 24 5.13 6.55 11.25
N ILE A 25 5.91 7.56 10.88
CA ILE A 25 6.12 8.76 11.70
C ILE A 25 4.80 9.55 11.73
N ASP A 26 4.21 9.78 10.56
CA ASP A 26 2.98 10.57 10.46
C ASP A 26 1.77 9.78 10.98
N LEU A 27 1.74 8.45 10.83
CA LEU A 27 0.76 7.60 11.53
C LEU A 27 0.88 7.71 13.05
N SER A 28 2.06 7.97 13.60
CA SER A 28 2.23 8.08 15.05
C SER A 28 1.69 9.38 15.62
N THR A 29 1.50 10.42 14.79
CA THR A 29 1.01 11.75 15.22
C THR A 29 -0.37 11.68 15.88
N MET A 30 -1.24 10.74 15.46
CA MET A 30 -2.56 10.55 16.09
C MET A 30 -2.50 10.12 17.57
N PHE A 31 -1.32 9.76 18.08
CA PHE A 31 -1.12 9.36 19.47
C PHE A 31 -0.30 10.37 20.29
N VAL A 32 0.05 11.53 19.72
CA VAL A 32 0.90 12.53 20.38
C VAL A 32 0.13 13.84 20.59
N GLU A 33 -0.50 13.97 21.75
CA GLU A 33 -1.40 15.07 22.12
C GLU A 33 -0.72 16.45 22.17
N ASP A 34 0.55 16.53 22.59
CA ASP A 34 1.27 17.80 22.81
C ASP A 34 2.24 18.18 21.66
N SER A 35 1.98 17.72 20.44
CA SER A 35 2.88 18.00 19.32
C SER A 35 2.48 19.25 18.53
N TYR A 36 3.46 19.84 17.84
CA TYR A 36 3.25 20.84 16.78
C TYR A 36 2.22 20.38 15.72
N TYR A 37 1.97 19.07 15.62
CA TYR A 37 1.06 18.46 14.65
C TYR A 37 -0.36 18.22 15.19
N ALA A 38 -0.66 18.62 16.44
CA ALA A 38 -1.97 18.36 17.04
C ALA A 38 -3.12 18.92 16.19
N GLU A 39 -2.96 20.12 15.62
CA GLU A 39 -3.98 20.76 14.78
C GLU A 39 -4.16 20.09 13.40
N VAL A 40 -3.23 19.23 12.98
CA VAL A 40 -3.19 18.61 11.64
C VAL A 40 -3.08 17.08 11.70
N ALA A 41 -3.32 16.48 12.87
CA ALA A 41 -3.06 15.06 13.10
C ALA A 41 -3.81 14.14 12.13
N ALA A 42 -5.04 14.48 11.72
CA ALA A 42 -5.79 13.70 10.72
C ALA A 42 -5.21 13.82 9.30
N LEU A 43 -4.71 14.99 8.94
CA LEU A 43 -4.02 15.25 7.66
C LEU A 43 -2.69 14.48 7.58
N GLU A 44 -1.89 14.52 8.66
CA GLU A 44 -0.66 13.72 8.81
C GLU A 44 -0.98 12.22 8.77
N THR A 45 -2.02 11.79 9.49
CA THR A 45 -2.47 10.38 9.45
C THR A 45 -2.82 9.95 8.02
N SER A 46 -3.45 10.82 7.23
CA SER A 46 -3.79 10.51 5.83
C SER A 46 -2.54 10.27 4.98
N TRP A 47 -1.52 11.10 5.14
CA TRP A 47 -0.22 10.87 4.50
C TRP A 47 0.39 9.55 4.95
N GLY A 48 0.40 9.31 6.25
CA GLY A 48 0.91 8.07 6.86
C GLY A 48 0.20 6.82 6.35
N VAL A 49 -1.13 6.87 6.20
CA VAL A 49 -1.96 5.79 5.66
C VAL A 49 -1.62 5.51 4.20
N LEU A 50 -1.48 6.55 3.36
CA LEU A 50 -1.15 6.38 1.95
C LEU A 50 0.25 5.76 1.78
N THR A 51 1.26 6.35 2.42
CA THR A 51 2.66 5.93 2.26
C THR A 51 2.94 4.58 2.93
N THR A 52 2.31 4.29 4.08
CA THR A 52 2.50 3.00 4.77
C THR A 52 1.66 1.89 4.14
N PHE A 53 0.34 2.06 4.04
CA PHE A 53 -0.55 0.96 3.67
C PHE A 53 -0.76 0.87 2.16
N ALA A 54 -0.91 1.98 1.43
CA ALA A 54 -1.12 1.93 -0.01
C ALA A 54 0.19 1.82 -0.82
N VAL A 55 1.36 2.09 -0.20
CA VAL A 55 2.66 2.04 -0.89
C VAL A 55 3.64 1.04 -0.25
N ALA A 56 4.07 1.25 1.01
CA ALA A 56 5.09 0.41 1.63
C ALA A 56 4.63 -1.05 1.79
N LEU A 57 3.40 -1.28 2.26
CA LEU A 57 2.85 -2.61 2.46
C LEU A 57 2.81 -3.46 1.16
N PRO A 58 2.35 -2.96 -0.01
CA PRO A 58 2.48 -3.67 -1.27
C PRO A 58 3.92 -4.04 -1.67
N PHE A 59 4.90 -3.18 -1.40
CA PHE A 59 6.31 -3.53 -1.60
C PHE A 59 6.75 -4.66 -0.65
N GLY A 60 6.36 -4.60 0.62
CA GLY A 60 6.61 -5.67 1.59
C GLY A 60 5.96 -6.98 1.15
N TRP A 61 4.74 -6.91 0.62
CA TRP A 61 4.05 -8.05 0.04
C TRP A 61 4.83 -8.66 -1.11
N ALA A 62 5.38 -7.85 -2.02
CA ALA A 62 6.21 -8.34 -3.12
C ALA A 62 7.53 -8.97 -2.64
N ALA A 63 8.15 -8.42 -1.59
CA ALA A 63 9.36 -8.98 -0.98
C ALA A 63 9.13 -10.38 -0.39
N CYS A 64 7.97 -10.58 0.26
CA CYS A 64 7.60 -11.83 0.92
C CYS A 64 6.93 -12.84 -0.02
N ARG A 65 6.13 -12.39 -0.99
CA ARG A 65 5.27 -13.23 -1.86
C ARG A 65 5.53 -12.94 -3.34
N PRO A 66 6.70 -13.31 -3.89
CA PRO A 66 7.14 -12.93 -5.24
C PRO A 66 6.31 -13.50 -6.39
N ARG A 67 5.39 -14.45 -6.12
CA ARG A 67 4.46 -15.03 -7.11
C ARG A 67 3.20 -14.16 -7.31
N GLY A 68 2.84 -13.32 -6.33
CA GLY A 68 1.63 -12.49 -6.33
C GLY A 68 1.89 -11.03 -6.72
N ILE A 69 2.71 -10.81 -7.75
CA ILE A 69 3.19 -9.45 -8.08
C ILE A 69 2.15 -8.55 -8.75
N TRP A 70 1.19 -9.13 -9.48
CA TRP A 70 0.23 -8.37 -10.28
C TRP A 70 -0.74 -7.54 -9.43
N PRO A 71 -1.33 -8.05 -8.33
CA PRO A 71 -2.10 -7.23 -7.39
C PRO A 71 -1.28 -6.08 -6.78
N VAL A 72 0.00 -6.33 -6.46
CA VAL A 72 0.90 -5.29 -5.94
C VAL A 72 1.07 -4.17 -6.96
N LEU A 73 1.45 -4.50 -8.20
CA LEU A 73 1.68 -3.50 -9.25
C LEU A 73 0.40 -2.71 -9.56
N ALA A 74 -0.75 -3.36 -9.58
CA ALA A 74 -2.02 -2.68 -9.82
C ALA A 74 -2.36 -1.67 -8.74
N LEU A 75 -2.17 -2.01 -7.45
CA LEU A 75 -2.37 -1.06 -6.36
C LEU A 75 -1.36 0.08 -6.41
N LEU A 76 -0.07 -0.22 -6.64
CA LEU A 76 0.95 0.83 -6.77
C LEU A 76 0.65 1.79 -7.92
N TRP A 77 0.19 1.28 -9.07
CA TRP A 77 -0.18 2.11 -10.22
C TRP A 77 -1.49 2.87 -9.99
N LEU A 78 -2.46 2.30 -9.29
CA LEU A 78 -3.65 3.02 -8.84
C LEU A 78 -3.24 4.20 -7.95
N THR A 79 -2.33 3.97 -6.98
CA THR A 79 -1.79 5.03 -6.12
C THR A 79 -1.03 6.08 -6.91
N THR A 80 -0.18 5.69 -7.87
CA THR A 80 0.49 6.64 -8.77
C THR A 80 -0.51 7.49 -9.55
N ALA A 81 -1.52 6.88 -10.17
CA ALA A 81 -2.53 7.58 -10.94
C ALA A 81 -3.37 8.52 -10.06
N ALA A 82 -3.73 8.08 -8.85
CA ALA A 82 -4.45 8.89 -7.88
C ALA A 82 -3.63 10.09 -7.41
N LEU A 83 -2.33 9.93 -7.17
CA LEU A 83 -1.43 11.06 -6.82
C LEU A 83 -1.32 12.07 -7.97
N LEU A 84 -1.21 11.60 -9.22
CA LEU A 84 -1.23 12.50 -10.39
C LEU A 84 -2.56 13.23 -10.52
N LEU A 85 -3.68 12.55 -10.27
CA LEU A 85 -5.00 13.16 -10.29
C LEU A 85 -5.18 14.14 -9.12
N GLY A 86 -4.67 13.82 -7.94
CA GLY A 86 -4.68 14.70 -6.77
C GLY A 86 -3.83 15.96 -6.99
N ALA A 87 -2.64 15.82 -7.59
CA ALA A 87 -1.83 16.96 -8.03
C ALA A 87 -2.58 17.86 -9.03
N LEU A 88 -3.19 17.24 -10.05
CA LEU A 88 -3.91 17.96 -11.09
C LEU A 88 -5.14 18.69 -10.53
N LEU A 89 -5.98 18.00 -9.76
CA LEU A 89 -7.23 18.54 -9.23
C LEU A 89 -7.02 19.45 -8.02
N GLY A 90 -5.95 19.24 -7.25
CA GLY A 90 -5.58 20.08 -6.10
C GLY A 90 -4.66 21.26 -6.46
N PHE A 91 -4.30 21.42 -7.74
CA PHE A 91 -3.38 22.46 -8.22
C PHE A 91 -2.03 22.50 -7.48
N SER A 92 -1.47 21.33 -7.19
CA SER A 92 -0.20 21.20 -6.45
C SER A 92 0.79 20.30 -7.18
N PHE A 93 2.03 20.75 -7.32
CA PHE A 93 3.07 19.99 -8.02
C PHE A 93 3.72 18.90 -7.14
N GLY A 94 3.70 19.06 -5.82
CA GLY A 94 4.36 18.15 -4.89
C GLY A 94 4.01 16.66 -5.09
N PRO A 95 2.73 16.28 -5.19
CA PRO A 95 2.35 14.88 -5.42
C PRO A 95 2.81 14.31 -6.76
N VAL A 96 3.15 15.14 -7.76
CA VAL A 96 3.75 14.68 -9.03
C VAL A 96 5.12 14.06 -8.78
N VAL A 97 5.92 14.65 -7.88
CA VAL A 97 7.25 14.12 -7.51
C VAL A 97 7.10 12.76 -6.83
N MET A 98 6.16 12.64 -5.88
CA MET A 98 5.85 11.35 -5.24
C MET A 98 5.41 10.31 -6.26
N ALA A 99 4.49 10.67 -7.15
CA ALA A 99 3.99 9.80 -8.20
C ALA A 99 5.11 9.32 -9.14
N ALA A 100 6.03 10.22 -9.51
CA ALA A 100 7.17 9.89 -10.36
C ALA A 100 8.13 8.90 -9.67
N VAL A 101 8.50 9.15 -8.40
CA VAL A 101 9.34 8.24 -7.61
C VAL A 101 8.66 6.86 -7.49
N LEU A 102 7.38 6.84 -7.11
CA LEU A 102 6.61 5.62 -6.98
C LEU A 102 6.50 4.87 -8.32
N GLY A 103 6.24 5.59 -9.41
CA GLY A 103 6.17 5.07 -10.76
C GLY A 103 7.47 4.37 -11.17
N VAL A 104 8.61 5.05 -11.02
CA VAL A 104 9.94 4.48 -11.30
C VAL A 104 10.20 3.21 -10.48
N MET A 105 9.88 3.24 -9.18
CA MET A 105 10.08 2.06 -8.31
C MET A 105 9.17 0.89 -8.71
N SER A 106 7.90 1.16 -9.04
CA SER A 106 6.97 0.14 -9.52
C SER A 106 7.40 -0.48 -10.85
N LEU A 107 8.00 0.31 -11.75
CA LEU A 107 8.57 -0.17 -13.01
C LEU A 107 9.81 -1.04 -12.77
N GLY A 108 10.68 -0.67 -11.82
CA GLY A 108 11.79 -1.51 -11.39
C GLY A 108 11.34 -2.87 -10.87
N LEU A 109 10.24 -2.88 -10.10
CA LEU A 109 9.62 -4.09 -9.59
C LEU A 109 9.04 -4.97 -10.73
N LEU A 110 8.31 -4.36 -11.68
CA LEU A 110 7.82 -5.04 -12.87
C LEU A 110 8.97 -5.64 -13.69
N TRP A 111 10.04 -4.90 -13.89
CA TRP A 111 11.22 -5.35 -14.63
C TRP A 111 11.88 -6.55 -13.96
N SER A 112 12.07 -6.52 -12.63
CA SER A 112 12.56 -7.68 -11.88
C SER A 112 11.63 -8.89 -11.99
N ALA A 113 10.31 -8.67 -11.92
CA ALA A 113 9.34 -9.73 -12.08
C ALA A 113 9.44 -10.40 -13.47
N ARG A 114 9.54 -9.61 -14.53
CA ARG A 114 9.71 -10.10 -15.91
C ARG A 114 11.02 -10.87 -16.08
N ARG A 115 12.14 -10.39 -15.54
CA ARG A 115 13.42 -11.11 -15.57
C ARG A 115 13.37 -12.46 -14.84
N ALA A 116 12.55 -12.57 -13.81
CA ALA A 116 12.32 -13.84 -13.11
C ALA A 116 11.30 -14.76 -13.81
N GLY A 117 10.95 -14.48 -15.07
CA GLY A 117 10.00 -15.28 -15.84
C GLY A 117 8.53 -15.12 -15.44
N SER A 118 8.20 -14.11 -14.62
CA SER A 118 6.80 -13.84 -14.27
C SER A 118 6.05 -13.38 -15.51
N ARG A 119 5.12 -14.20 -15.99
CA ARG A 119 4.22 -13.85 -17.09
C ARG A 119 3.05 -13.04 -16.57
N PHE A 120 2.57 -12.11 -17.40
CA PHE A 120 1.32 -11.41 -17.12
C PHE A 120 0.18 -12.41 -17.04
N GLN A 121 -0.47 -12.46 -15.88
CA GLN A 121 -1.66 -13.25 -15.68
C GLN A 121 -2.84 -12.29 -15.84
N ARG A 122 -3.68 -12.52 -16.84
CA ARG A 122 -4.91 -11.75 -17.00
C ARG A 122 -5.71 -11.83 -15.70
N PRO A 123 -6.19 -10.69 -15.15
CA PRO A 123 -7.02 -10.71 -13.95
C PRO A 123 -8.27 -11.54 -14.24
N ARG A 124 -8.58 -12.52 -13.38
CA ARG A 124 -9.87 -13.21 -13.45
C ARG A 124 -10.83 -12.43 -12.58
N LEU A 125 -11.68 -11.64 -13.21
CA LEU A 125 -12.68 -10.86 -12.49
C LEU A 125 -13.82 -11.78 -12.06
N SER A 126 -14.22 -11.66 -10.81
CA SER A 126 -15.37 -12.35 -10.24
C SER A 126 -15.97 -11.46 -9.16
N VAL A 127 -17.27 -11.24 -9.24
CA VAL A 127 -17.99 -10.39 -8.30
C VAL A 127 -18.21 -11.14 -6.99
N ASP A 128 -17.77 -10.55 -5.88
CA ASP A 128 -18.23 -10.91 -4.54
C ASP A 128 -19.30 -9.90 -4.12
N TRP A 129 -20.57 -10.31 -4.18
CA TRP A 129 -21.71 -9.42 -3.97
C TRP A 129 -21.68 -8.70 -2.61
N PRO A 130 -21.43 -9.38 -1.47
CA PRO A 130 -21.22 -8.69 -0.19
C PRO A 130 -20.15 -7.59 -0.24
N LEU A 131 -18.98 -7.87 -0.83
CA LEU A 131 -17.91 -6.87 -0.96
C LEU A 131 -18.30 -5.74 -1.92
N LEU A 132 -19.06 -6.04 -2.98
CA LEU A 132 -19.54 -5.03 -3.92
C LEU A 132 -20.53 -4.08 -3.25
N VAL A 133 -21.46 -4.59 -2.43
CA VAL A 133 -22.38 -3.74 -1.65
C VAL A 133 -21.59 -2.84 -0.71
N LEU A 134 -20.64 -3.39 0.05
CA LEU A 134 -19.77 -2.58 0.93
C LEU A 134 -18.99 -1.53 0.13
N ALA A 135 -18.46 -1.88 -1.04
CA ALA A 135 -17.74 -0.96 -1.91
C ALA A 135 -18.64 0.18 -2.42
N VAL A 136 -19.84 -0.13 -2.93
CA VAL A 136 -20.79 0.87 -3.43
C VAL A 136 -21.23 1.83 -2.34
N LEU A 137 -21.46 1.33 -1.12
CA LEU A 137 -21.81 2.19 0.02
C LEU A 137 -20.63 3.08 0.46
N ALA A 138 -19.40 2.59 0.35
CA ALA A 138 -18.20 3.35 0.71
C ALA A 138 -17.81 4.39 -0.35
N LEU A 139 -18.16 4.20 -1.63
CA LEU A 139 -17.82 5.12 -2.72
C LEU A 139 -18.21 6.58 -2.48
N PRO A 140 -19.48 6.94 -2.16
CA PRO A 140 -19.86 8.33 -1.94
C PRO A 140 -19.10 8.94 -0.77
N PHE A 141 -18.80 8.13 0.26
CA PHE A 141 -18.02 8.57 1.41
C PHE A 141 -16.58 8.95 1.02
N TRP A 142 -15.86 8.07 0.32
CA TRP A 142 -14.48 8.36 -0.11
C TRP A 142 -14.41 9.43 -1.21
N ALA A 143 -15.46 9.55 -2.03
CA ALA A 143 -15.57 10.62 -3.01
C ALA A 143 -15.74 11.99 -2.34
N ALA A 144 -16.61 12.09 -1.31
CA ALA A 144 -16.76 13.32 -0.53
C ALA A 144 -15.48 13.68 0.22
N TYR A 145 -14.81 12.69 0.80
CA TYR A 145 -13.50 12.85 1.45
C TYR A 145 -12.44 13.39 0.48
N ALA A 146 -12.33 12.79 -0.71
CA ALA A 146 -11.39 13.25 -1.73
C ALA A 146 -11.73 14.65 -2.22
N TRP A 147 -13.02 14.92 -2.48
CA TRP A 147 -13.50 16.20 -2.98
C TRP A 147 -13.20 17.33 -2.00
N TYR A 148 -13.51 17.14 -0.71
CA TYR A 148 -13.20 18.11 0.34
C TYR A 148 -11.71 18.45 0.37
N ALA A 149 -10.85 17.43 0.41
CA ALA A 149 -9.41 17.66 0.47
C ALA A 149 -8.87 18.41 -0.76
N LEU A 150 -9.38 18.08 -1.95
CA LEU A 150 -9.00 18.76 -3.20
C LEU A 150 -9.57 20.18 -3.29
N GLU A 151 -10.75 20.44 -2.72
CA GLU A 151 -11.30 21.79 -2.61
C GLU A 151 -10.45 22.67 -1.69
N VAL A 152 -10.08 22.16 -0.51
CA VAL A 152 -9.22 22.87 0.43
C VAL A 152 -7.85 23.16 -0.19
N SER A 153 -7.25 22.17 -0.85
CA SER A 153 -5.99 22.30 -1.60
C SER A 153 -6.01 23.46 -2.59
N ARG A 154 -7.16 23.72 -3.24
CA ARG A 154 -7.30 24.78 -4.25
C ARG A 154 -7.57 26.16 -3.66
N THR A 155 -8.29 26.23 -2.55
CA THR A 155 -8.94 27.47 -2.09
C THR A 155 -8.23 28.16 -0.95
N THR A 156 -7.67 27.40 -0.01
CA THR A 156 -7.19 27.97 1.26
C THR A 156 -5.72 28.40 1.15
N GLY A 157 -4.99 27.88 0.16
CA GLY A 157 -3.53 27.94 0.13
C GLY A 157 -2.96 27.10 1.26
N SER A 158 -1.92 26.31 0.99
CA SER A 158 -1.37 25.45 2.05
C SER A 158 -0.43 26.24 2.96
N GLN A 159 -0.71 26.16 4.24
CA GLN A 159 0.18 26.66 5.28
C GLN A 159 1.41 25.75 5.37
N PRO A 160 2.58 26.28 5.79
CA PRO A 160 3.82 25.49 5.91
C PRO A 160 3.69 24.26 6.82
N GLU A 161 2.85 24.31 7.85
CA GLU A 161 2.55 23.20 8.75
C GLU A 161 1.84 22.02 8.05
N TYR A 162 1.29 22.23 6.85
CA TYR A 162 0.67 21.17 6.04
C TYR A 162 1.64 20.55 5.05
N TRP A 163 2.96 20.74 5.21
CA TRP A 163 3.95 20.32 4.23
C TRP A 163 4.96 19.32 4.81
N THR A 164 5.05 18.15 4.17
CA THR A 164 6.13 17.19 4.45
C THR A 164 7.07 17.19 3.25
N MET A 165 8.34 17.52 3.48
CA MET A 165 9.37 17.60 2.44
C MET A 165 9.02 18.53 1.26
N GLY A 166 8.29 19.62 1.55
CA GLY A 166 7.84 20.58 0.54
C GLY A 166 6.65 20.09 -0.30
N ILE A 167 5.91 19.09 0.19
CA ILE A 167 4.72 18.55 -0.46
C ILE A 167 3.52 18.80 0.46
N ASP A 168 2.54 19.50 -0.10
CA ASP A 168 1.24 19.75 0.52
C ASP A 168 0.45 18.45 0.72
N HIS A 169 -0.08 18.24 1.92
CA HIS A 169 -0.82 17.04 2.29
C HIS A 169 -2.25 16.99 1.74
N TRP A 170 -2.91 18.13 1.53
CA TRP A 170 -4.29 18.17 1.04
C TRP A 170 -4.51 17.41 -0.27
N PRO A 171 -3.71 17.63 -1.34
CA PRO A 171 -3.87 16.86 -2.58
C PRO A 171 -3.48 15.38 -2.42
N VAL A 172 -2.61 15.05 -1.46
CA VAL A 172 -2.26 13.66 -1.12
C VAL A 172 -3.42 12.97 -0.39
N GLN A 173 -4.11 13.66 0.51
CA GLN A 173 -5.34 13.20 1.14
C GLN A 173 -6.45 13.00 0.10
N GLY A 174 -6.58 13.92 -0.85
CA GLY A 174 -7.47 13.76 -2.01
C GLY A 174 -7.17 12.50 -2.82
N ALA A 175 -5.88 12.27 -3.13
CA ALA A 175 -5.41 11.06 -3.79
C ALA A 175 -5.73 9.79 -2.96
N LEU A 176 -5.56 9.83 -1.64
CA LEU A 176 -5.90 8.71 -0.77
C LEU A 176 -7.39 8.34 -0.88
N GLY A 177 -8.30 9.31 -0.87
CA GLY A 177 -9.73 9.03 -1.06
C GLY A 177 -10.01 8.30 -2.38
N ILE A 178 -9.35 8.72 -3.47
CA ILE A 178 -9.43 8.04 -4.79
C ILE A 178 -8.87 6.61 -4.72
N VAL A 179 -7.72 6.40 -4.06
CA VAL A 179 -7.12 5.07 -3.88
C VAL A 179 -8.06 4.15 -3.10
N LEU A 180 -8.67 4.63 -2.01
CA LEU A 180 -9.57 3.85 -1.18
C LEU A 180 -10.85 3.47 -1.96
N ALA A 181 -11.43 4.41 -2.70
CA ALA A 181 -12.57 4.15 -3.59
C ALA A 181 -12.23 3.09 -4.66
N GLY A 182 -11.11 3.24 -5.37
CA GLY A 182 -10.66 2.28 -6.37
C GLY A 182 -10.34 0.91 -5.78
N THR A 183 -9.71 0.88 -4.61
CA THR A 183 -9.32 -0.35 -3.92
C THR A 183 -10.54 -1.14 -3.43
N CYS A 184 -11.60 -0.48 -2.97
CA CYS A 184 -12.89 -1.12 -2.67
C CYS A 184 -13.45 -1.91 -3.86
N LEU A 185 -13.49 -1.27 -5.03
CA LEU A 185 -13.99 -1.90 -6.25
C LEU A 185 -13.10 -3.07 -6.66
N LEU A 186 -11.78 -2.89 -6.65
CA LEU A 186 -10.84 -3.98 -6.93
C LEU A 186 -10.98 -5.14 -5.93
N HIS A 187 -11.23 -4.85 -4.66
CA HIS A 187 -11.43 -5.86 -3.62
C HIS A 187 -12.67 -6.72 -3.91
N ALA A 188 -13.77 -6.10 -4.35
CA ALA A 188 -14.99 -6.80 -4.74
C ALA A 188 -14.81 -7.65 -6.02
N LEU A 189 -14.05 -7.15 -6.99
CA LEU A 189 -14.00 -7.69 -8.35
C LEU A 189 -12.81 -8.64 -8.62
N TRP A 190 -11.75 -8.59 -7.81
CA TRP A 190 -10.49 -9.27 -8.13
C TRP A 190 -10.05 -10.28 -7.05
N PRO A 191 -10.53 -11.54 -7.10
CA PRO A 191 -10.22 -12.59 -6.13
C PRO A 191 -8.74 -12.73 -5.77
N GLN A 192 -7.84 -12.70 -6.75
CA GLN A 192 -6.40 -12.90 -6.51
C GLN A 192 -5.77 -11.74 -5.71
N ALA A 193 -6.38 -10.56 -5.75
CA ALA A 193 -5.89 -9.39 -5.03
C ALA A 193 -6.47 -9.29 -3.61
N ARG A 194 -7.55 -10.02 -3.30
CA ARG A 194 -8.35 -9.81 -2.08
C ARG A 194 -7.54 -9.81 -0.80
N SER A 195 -6.60 -10.74 -0.65
CA SER A 195 -5.82 -10.80 0.60
C SER A 195 -4.97 -9.55 0.83
N LEU A 196 -4.38 -8.96 -0.21
CA LEU A 196 -3.60 -7.73 -0.10
C LEU A 196 -4.54 -6.54 0.13
N LEU A 197 -5.54 -6.39 -0.73
CA LEU A 197 -6.44 -5.23 -0.69
C LEU A 197 -7.26 -5.18 0.60
N ARG A 198 -7.66 -6.33 1.13
CA ARG A 198 -8.30 -6.43 2.45
C ARG A 198 -7.41 -5.85 3.54
N THR A 199 -6.14 -6.24 3.58
CA THR A 199 -5.20 -5.75 4.59
C THR A 199 -4.99 -4.25 4.46
N VAL A 200 -4.79 -3.74 3.24
CA VAL A 200 -4.65 -2.31 2.96
C VAL A 200 -5.89 -1.55 3.44
N LEU A 201 -7.09 -1.92 2.96
CA LEU A 201 -8.34 -1.26 3.33
C LEU A 201 -8.60 -1.30 4.83
N SER A 202 -8.40 -2.45 5.47
CA SER A 202 -8.67 -2.61 6.91
C SER A 202 -7.82 -1.68 7.75
N PHE A 203 -6.50 -1.64 7.50
CA PHE A 203 -5.61 -0.76 8.24
C PHE A 203 -5.87 0.71 7.90
N SER A 204 -6.04 1.06 6.63
CA SER A 204 -6.36 2.44 6.23
C SER A 204 -7.61 2.96 6.91
N TYR A 205 -8.70 2.19 6.90
CA TYR A 205 -9.98 2.62 7.45
C TYR A 205 -9.97 2.73 8.97
N VAL A 206 -9.36 1.77 9.66
CA VAL A 206 -9.24 1.81 11.12
C VAL A 206 -8.36 2.96 11.54
N SER A 207 -7.20 3.17 10.90
CA SER A 207 -6.30 4.27 11.26
C SER A 207 -6.93 5.65 11.02
N LEU A 208 -7.58 5.86 9.87
CA LEU A 208 -8.28 7.12 9.60
C LEU A 208 -9.42 7.34 10.60
N GLY A 209 -10.27 6.33 10.80
CA GLY A 209 -11.41 6.44 11.71
C GLY A 209 -10.99 6.70 13.16
N ILE A 210 -9.93 6.05 13.65
CA ILE A 210 -9.36 6.33 14.98
C ILE A 210 -8.83 7.76 15.04
N SER A 211 -8.05 8.19 14.05
CA SER A 211 -7.49 9.55 14.03
C SER A 211 -8.56 10.63 14.05
N TRP A 212 -9.63 10.47 13.27
CA TRP A 212 -10.78 11.39 13.29
C TRP A 212 -11.55 11.37 14.61
N LEU A 213 -11.59 10.23 15.31
CA LEU A 213 -12.21 10.15 16.65
C LEU A 213 -11.37 10.82 17.73
N LEU A 214 -10.04 10.74 17.61
CA LEU A 214 -9.10 11.35 18.56
C LEU A 214 -8.95 12.86 18.33
N GLY A 215 -9.04 13.31 17.06
CA GLY A 215 -8.89 14.71 16.67
C GLY A 215 -10.01 15.16 15.73
N PRO A 216 -11.27 15.23 16.18
CA PRO A 216 -12.41 15.58 15.32
C PRO A 216 -12.28 16.97 14.69
N ASP A 217 -11.67 17.92 15.40
CA ASP A 217 -11.49 19.31 14.96
C ASP A 217 -10.16 19.56 14.23
N THR A 218 -9.39 18.51 13.94
CA THR A 218 -8.07 18.65 13.29
C THR A 218 -8.19 18.76 11.77
N GLY A 219 -7.25 19.47 11.15
CA GLY A 219 -7.13 19.53 9.70
C GLY A 219 -7.09 18.13 9.09
N GLY A 220 -7.88 17.92 8.04
CA GLY A 220 -8.01 16.64 7.36
C GLY A 220 -8.99 15.65 8.00
N SER A 221 -9.57 15.98 9.16
CA SER A 221 -10.63 15.20 9.79
C SER A 221 -11.97 15.30 9.04
N VAL A 222 -12.89 14.40 9.37
CA VAL A 222 -14.30 14.51 8.98
C VAL A 222 -15.08 15.14 10.13
N ASP A 223 -15.89 16.17 9.85
CA ASP A 223 -16.68 16.91 10.87
C ASP A 223 -17.86 16.10 11.45
N ASN A 224 -17.87 14.78 11.29
CA ASN A 224 -18.97 13.91 11.68
C ASN A 224 -18.46 12.65 12.35
N THR A 225 -18.66 12.56 13.66
CA THR A 225 -18.27 11.42 14.49
C THR A 225 -18.86 10.09 14.00
N TRP A 226 -20.09 10.08 13.47
CA TRP A 226 -20.69 8.86 12.93
C TRP A 226 -19.96 8.34 11.70
N LEU A 227 -19.43 9.24 10.86
CA LEU A 227 -18.60 8.83 9.72
C LEU A 227 -17.27 8.24 10.18
N ALA A 228 -16.67 8.78 11.24
CA ALA A 228 -15.45 8.21 11.82
C ALA A 228 -15.69 6.81 12.42
N ILE A 229 -16.77 6.64 13.19
CA ILE A 229 -17.19 5.32 13.68
C ILE A 229 -17.44 4.36 12.51
N ALA A 230 -18.13 4.83 11.47
CA ALA A 230 -18.43 4.01 10.32
C ALA A 230 -17.15 3.57 9.59
N ALA A 231 -16.16 4.44 9.44
CA ALA A 231 -14.86 4.07 8.87
C ALA A 231 -14.18 2.95 9.68
N VAL A 232 -14.14 3.04 11.02
CA VAL A 232 -13.61 1.97 11.87
C VAL A 232 -14.39 0.66 11.65
N LEU A 233 -15.73 0.72 11.66
CA LEU A 233 -16.59 -0.45 11.42
C LEU A 233 -16.35 -1.07 10.04
N TRP A 234 -16.21 -0.26 8.98
CA TRP A 234 -15.90 -0.75 7.64
C TRP A 234 -14.54 -1.45 7.61
N GLY A 235 -13.54 -0.91 8.30
CA GLY A 235 -12.23 -1.54 8.41
C GLY A 235 -12.28 -2.89 9.10
N VAL A 236 -13.01 -2.99 10.22
CA VAL A 236 -13.21 -4.24 10.96
C VAL A 236 -14.01 -5.26 10.14
N LEU A 237 -15.12 -4.86 9.51
CA LEU A 237 -15.92 -5.74 8.65
C LEU A 237 -15.11 -6.27 7.46
N THR A 238 -14.27 -5.41 6.87
CA THR A 238 -13.35 -5.80 5.80
C THR A 238 -12.33 -6.82 6.30
N ALA A 239 -11.75 -6.63 7.49
CA ALA A 239 -10.78 -7.55 8.09
C ALA A 239 -11.41 -8.93 8.41
N LEU A 240 -12.60 -8.93 8.99
CA LEU A 240 -13.32 -10.13 9.44
C LEU A 240 -13.85 -10.97 8.27
N ARG A 241 -13.90 -10.43 7.05
CA ARG A 241 -14.29 -11.20 5.87
C ARG A 241 -13.21 -12.23 5.56
N SER A 242 -13.39 -13.45 6.06
CA SER A 242 -12.55 -14.60 5.73
C SER A 242 -12.55 -14.83 4.22
N PRO A 243 -11.38 -15.09 3.60
CA PRO A 243 -11.38 -15.62 2.25
C PRO A 243 -12.15 -16.95 2.33
N ALA A 244 -13.11 -17.18 1.44
CA ALA A 244 -13.66 -18.51 1.29
C ALA A 244 -12.46 -19.46 1.13
N LEU A 245 -12.38 -20.49 1.98
CA LEU A 245 -11.35 -21.51 1.85
C LEU A 245 -11.42 -22.03 0.41
N PRO A 246 -10.28 -22.19 -0.29
CA PRO A 246 -10.29 -22.80 -1.60
C PRO A 246 -11.06 -24.11 -1.49
N SER A 247 -12.12 -24.29 -2.27
CA SER A 247 -12.82 -25.57 -2.36
C SER A 247 -11.76 -26.64 -2.59
N GLU A 248 -11.69 -27.63 -1.69
CA GLU A 248 -10.61 -28.62 -1.72
C GLU A 248 -10.46 -29.19 -3.14
N PRO A 249 -9.24 -29.20 -3.72
CA PRO A 249 -9.00 -29.67 -5.08
C PRO A 249 -9.41 -31.12 -5.38
N GLY A 250 -10.00 -31.86 -4.44
CA GLY A 250 -10.50 -33.22 -4.58
C GLY A 250 -12.02 -33.37 -4.48
N ALA A 251 -12.79 -32.31 -4.20
CA ALA A 251 -14.25 -32.39 -4.10
C ALA A 251 -14.97 -32.28 -5.45
N ALA A 252 -14.22 -32.21 -6.55
CA ALA A 252 -14.76 -32.53 -7.87
C ALA A 252 -15.13 -34.02 -7.83
N SER A 253 -16.40 -34.27 -7.51
CA SER A 253 -17.13 -35.52 -7.71
C SER A 253 -16.44 -36.37 -8.77
N GLU A 254 -15.80 -37.48 -8.36
CA GLU A 254 -15.29 -38.47 -9.30
C GLU A 254 -16.38 -38.70 -10.35
N PRO A 255 -16.12 -38.45 -11.65
CA PRO A 255 -17.08 -38.75 -12.71
C PRO A 255 -17.24 -40.27 -12.94
N GLY A 256 -17.18 -41.10 -11.89
CA GLY A 256 -16.71 -42.49 -12.00
C GLY A 256 -17.46 -43.55 -11.20
N ALA A 257 -18.48 -43.23 -10.40
CA ALA A 257 -19.21 -44.25 -9.64
C ALA A 257 -20.43 -44.86 -10.37
N ASP A 258 -20.80 -44.35 -11.56
CA ASP A 258 -21.97 -44.86 -12.32
C ASP A 258 -21.59 -45.51 -13.66
N SER A 259 -20.29 -45.67 -13.93
CA SER A 259 -19.78 -46.39 -15.10
C SER A 259 -19.19 -47.76 -14.77
N LEU A 260 -19.68 -48.43 -13.72
CA LEU A 260 -19.69 -49.89 -13.65
C LEU A 260 -20.74 -50.46 -14.63
N ARG A 261 -20.73 -49.96 -15.87
CA ARG A 261 -21.36 -50.63 -16.99
C ARG A 261 -20.41 -51.75 -17.38
N VAL A 262 -20.67 -52.90 -16.78
CA VAL A 262 -20.27 -54.26 -17.17
C VAL A 262 -19.79 -54.30 -18.63
N ARG A 263 -18.48 -54.08 -18.85
CA ARG A 263 -17.83 -54.55 -20.06
C ARG A 263 -17.71 -56.05 -19.88
N LYS A 264 -18.65 -56.80 -20.47
CA LYS A 264 -18.51 -58.23 -20.73
C LYS A 264 -17.13 -58.43 -21.38
N PHE A 265 -16.22 -59.04 -20.63
CA PHE A 265 -15.00 -59.62 -21.15
C PHE A 265 -15.40 -60.69 -22.17
N ALA A 266 -15.20 -60.39 -23.44
CA ALA A 266 -15.05 -61.44 -24.44
C ALA A 266 -13.59 -61.91 -24.38
N PRO A 267 -13.32 -63.20 -24.11
CA PRO A 267 -11.97 -63.74 -24.15
C PRO A 267 -11.53 -63.84 -25.61
N GLY A 268 -10.57 -63.01 -26.01
CA GLY A 268 -9.86 -63.14 -27.28
C GLY A 268 -8.62 -64.02 -27.08
N PRO A 269 -8.37 -65.00 -27.97
CA PRO A 269 -7.20 -65.86 -27.88
C PRO A 269 -5.96 -65.14 -28.43
N ASP A 270 -4.83 -65.42 -27.80
CA ASP A 270 -3.48 -65.44 -28.37
C ASP A 270 -2.98 -64.20 -29.14
N SER A 271 -1.98 -63.53 -28.58
CA SER A 271 -0.66 -63.53 -29.23
C SER A 271 0.41 -62.84 -28.39
N HIS A 272 1.36 -63.68 -27.99
CA HIS A 272 2.73 -63.37 -27.66
C HIS A 272 3.31 -62.17 -28.44
N ARG A 273 3.86 -61.17 -27.73
CA ARG A 273 5.10 -60.49 -28.18
C ARG A 273 5.73 -59.60 -27.10
N GLY A 274 6.90 -60.04 -26.65
CA GLY A 274 8.10 -59.22 -26.69
C GLY A 274 8.31 -58.18 -25.60
N LEU A 275 9.01 -58.62 -24.54
CA LEU A 275 9.89 -57.78 -23.72
C LEU A 275 10.67 -56.74 -24.53
N LYS A 276 10.88 -55.55 -23.94
CA LYS A 276 12.22 -54.93 -23.85
C LYS A 276 12.29 -53.99 -22.64
N LEU A 277 12.82 -54.54 -21.54
CA LEU A 277 13.36 -53.76 -20.43
C LEU A 277 14.54 -52.92 -20.96
N HIS A 278 14.46 -51.60 -20.83
CA HIS A 278 15.61 -50.72 -20.90
C HIS A 278 16.00 -50.25 -19.50
N ARG A 279 17.01 -50.95 -18.94
CA ARG A 279 17.86 -50.47 -17.85
C ARG A 279 18.45 -49.11 -18.24
N ARG A 280 18.32 -48.10 -17.37
CA ARG A 280 19.20 -46.93 -17.41
C ARG A 280 20.31 -47.09 -16.36
N PRO A 281 21.58 -46.77 -16.70
CA PRO A 281 22.70 -46.89 -15.80
C PRO A 281 22.77 -45.72 -14.81
N THR A 282 23.09 -46.07 -13.57
CA THR A 282 23.61 -45.20 -12.52
C THR A 282 25.01 -44.72 -12.91
N TYR A 283 25.21 -43.41 -13.01
CA TYR A 283 26.53 -42.80 -13.14
C TYR A 283 26.85 -41.93 -11.92
N GLY A 284 27.92 -42.33 -11.23
CA GLY A 284 29.07 -41.46 -11.05
C GLY A 284 29.00 -40.43 -9.93
N ALA A 285 29.40 -40.86 -8.73
CA ALA A 285 30.02 -39.98 -7.75
C ALA A 285 31.33 -39.42 -8.33
N GLY A 286 31.44 -38.10 -8.40
CA GLY A 286 32.65 -37.39 -8.79
C GLY A 286 32.91 -36.27 -7.80
N SER A 287 33.89 -36.51 -6.94
CA SER A 287 34.52 -35.51 -6.09
C SER A 287 35.27 -34.51 -6.95
N GLU A 288 35.06 -33.21 -6.75
CA GLU A 288 36.04 -32.23 -7.19
C GLU A 288 36.18 -31.07 -6.21
N SER A 289 37.43 -30.82 -5.92
CA SER A 289 38.03 -30.02 -4.87
C SER A 289 38.40 -28.63 -5.35
N ALA A 290 38.35 -27.67 -4.41
CA ALA A 290 39.12 -26.41 -4.36
C ALA A 290 38.58 -25.21 -5.19
N PRO A 291 39.06 -23.95 -4.98
CA PRO A 291 39.98 -23.44 -3.95
C PRO A 291 39.47 -22.21 -3.15
N ARG A 292 40.13 -21.99 -2.01
CA ARG A 292 40.12 -20.78 -1.17
C ARG A 292 40.41 -19.52 -1.98
N THR A 293 39.57 -18.50 -1.86
CA THR A 293 39.87 -17.14 -2.31
C THR A 293 40.28 -16.24 -1.14
N HIS A 294 41.39 -15.54 -1.38
CA HIS A 294 42.08 -14.64 -0.46
C HIS A 294 41.20 -13.44 -0.05
N LEU A 295 41.04 -13.27 1.27
CA LEU A 295 40.61 -12.02 1.91
C LEU A 295 41.73 -10.99 1.80
N ARG A 296 41.56 -9.99 0.93
CA ARG A 296 42.41 -8.79 0.85
C ARG A 296 41.74 -7.67 1.64
N SER A 297 42.17 -7.47 2.88
CA SER A 297 41.72 -6.33 3.70
C SER A 297 42.46 -5.06 3.25
N SER A 298 41.75 -4.08 2.73
CA SER A 298 42.26 -2.72 2.58
C SER A 298 41.65 -1.82 3.65
N ARG A 299 42.48 -1.47 4.64
CA ARG A 299 42.24 -0.38 5.59
C ARG A 299 42.17 0.93 4.80
N ILE A 300 41.03 1.60 4.82
CA ILE A 300 40.94 3.03 4.49
C ILE A 300 40.73 3.78 5.80
N LYS A 301 41.83 4.32 6.32
CA LYS A 301 41.80 5.42 7.29
C LYS A 301 41.56 6.70 6.48
N LYS A 302 40.41 7.35 6.65
CA LYS A 302 40.24 8.76 6.26
C LYS A 302 39.88 9.56 7.51
N ALA A 303 40.78 10.48 7.83
CA ALA A 303 40.59 11.52 8.83
C ALA A 303 39.48 12.48 8.36
N VAL A 304 38.60 12.85 9.28
CA VAL A 304 37.60 13.91 9.09
C VAL A 304 38.10 15.14 9.85
N PRO A 305 38.31 16.29 9.19
CA PRO A 305 38.63 17.53 9.88
C PRO A 305 37.37 18.12 10.52
N LEU A 306 37.48 18.46 11.81
CA LEU A 306 36.50 19.21 12.59
C LEU A 306 36.34 20.62 12.01
N LEU A 307 35.26 20.86 11.28
CA LEU A 307 34.81 22.21 10.94
C LEU A 307 34.10 22.82 12.16
N LYS A 308 34.78 23.76 12.83
CA LYS A 308 34.16 24.68 13.79
C LYS A 308 33.16 25.56 13.04
N LYS A 309 31.87 25.47 13.39
CA LYS A 309 30.86 26.46 12.96
C LYS A 309 31.00 27.74 13.80
N PRO A 310 30.89 28.93 13.18
CA PRO A 310 30.91 30.20 13.88
C PRO A 310 29.61 30.40 14.68
N VAL A 311 29.76 30.96 15.87
CA VAL A 311 28.70 31.44 16.76
C VAL A 311 28.09 32.71 16.14
N PRO A 312 26.76 32.78 15.91
CA PRO A 312 26.13 34.04 15.50
C PRO A 312 26.03 35.00 16.70
N PRO A 313 26.18 36.31 16.46
CA PRO A 313 26.15 37.32 17.52
C PRO A 313 24.76 37.47 18.12
N ALA A 314 24.73 37.61 19.44
CA ALA A 314 23.57 38.03 20.20
C ALA A 314 23.15 39.45 19.81
N GLY A 315 21.84 39.68 19.71
CA GLY A 315 21.27 41.02 19.84
C GLY A 315 20.33 41.46 18.73
N ARG A 316 19.03 41.32 19.00
CA ARG A 316 18.09 42.45 18.86
C ARG A 316 16.81 42.14 19.64
N ASP A 317 16.61 42.91 20.69
CA ASP A 317 15.33 43.06 21.38
C ASP A 317 14.27 43.54 20.40
N VAL A 318 13.36 42.65 20.02
CA VAL A 318 12.13 43.01 19.31
C VAL A 318 11.09 43.34 20.37
N ARG A 319 10.69 44.62 20.40
CA ARG A 319 9.57 45.13 21.18
C ARG A 319 8.34 44.25 20.99
N LYS A 320 7.78 43.78 22.10
CA LYS A 320 6.41 43.25 22.17
C LYS A 320 5.42 44.38 21.92
N GLU A 321 4.93 44.52 20.69
CA GLU A 321 3.64 45.16 20.45
C GLU A 321 2.56 44.09 20.57
N GLY A 322 1.62 44.30 21.50
CA GLY A 322 0.56 43.35 21.82
C GLY A 322 -0.47 43.21 20.70
N PRO A 323 -1.10 42.03 20.54
CA PRO A 323 -2.14 41.85 19.54
C PRO A 323 -3.41 42.63 19.92
N PRO A 324 -4.10 43.26 18.96
CA PRO A 324 -5.40 43.86 19.18
C PRO A 324 -6.44 42.77 19.48
N SER A 325 -7.24 43.03 20.51
CA SER A 325 -8.35 42.20 20.95
C SER A 325 -9.38 42.06 19.81
N CYS A 326 -9.49 40.86 19.24
CA CYS A 326 -10.48 40.55 18.23
C CYS A 326 -11.74 40.02 18.93
N SER A 327 -12.71 40.91 19.12
CA SER A 327 -14.02 40.62 19.68
C SER A 327 -14.83 39.73 18.74
N VAL A 328 -15.03 38.50 19.19
CA VAL A 328 -16.15 37.58 18.97
C VAL A 328 -17.36 38.20 18.25
N LEU A 329 -17.62 37.79 17.01
CA LEU A 329 -18.93 37.93 16.36
C LEU A 329 -19.46 36.54 16.01
N ARG A 330 -20.11 35.93 17.01
CA ARG A 330 -20.81 34.65 16.92
C ARG A 330 -22.23 34.92 16.41
N GLN A 331 -22.44 34.96 15.09
CA GLN A 331 -23.80 34.96 14.53
C GLN A 331 -24.32 33.53 14.38
N ARG A 332 -25.35 33.25 15.17
CA ARG A 332 -26.29 32.15 15.03
C ARG A 332 -26.97 32.20 13.67
N THR A 333 -27.07 31.07 12.99
CA THR A 333 -28.19 30.79 12.09
C THR A 333 -28.55 29.32 12.21
N LEU A 334 -29.63 29.07 12.94
CA LEU A 334 -30.49 27.90 12.82
C LEU A 334 -31.59 28.26 11.82
N ALA A 335 -31.73 27.45 10.78
CA ALA A 335 -32.96 27.20 10.02
C ALA A 335 -32.82 25.83 9.36
#